data_AF-G3V4X1-F1
#
_entry.id   AF-G3V4X1-F1
#
_cell.length_a   1.000
_cell.length_b   1.000
_cell.length_c   1.000
_cell.angle_alpha   90.00
_cell.angle_beta   90.00
_cell.angle_gamma   90.00
#
_symmetry.space_group_name_H-M   'P 1'
#
loop_
_entity.id
_entity.type
_entity.pdbx_description
1 polymer ?
#
loop_
_entity_poly.entity_id
_entity_poly.type
_entity_poly.pdbx_seq_one_letter_code
_entity_poly.pdbx_strand_id
1 'polypeptide(L)'
;MDDTDPLVTVMKVEKAPQETYADIGGLDNQIQEIKESVELPLTHPEYYEEMGIKPPKGVILYGPPGTGKTLLAKAVANQTSATF
;
A
#
# COMPACT_ATOMS: atom_id res chain seq x y z
N MET A 1 1.57 22.47 -12.26
CA MET A 1 3.01 22.78 -12.16
C MET A 1 3.49 22.02 -10.94
N ASP A 2 3.95 20.78 -11.16
CA ASP A 2 4.63 20.01 -10.13
C ASP A 2 6.10 20.50 -10.10
N ASP A 3 6.40 21.41 -9.18
CA ASP A 3 7.76 21.83 -8.81
C ASP A 3 8.46 20.73 -8.01
N THR A 4 8.51 19.51 -8.56
CA THR A 4 9.28 18.40 -7.96
C THR A 4 10.69 18.38 -8.51
N ASP A 5 11.67 18.36 -7.59
CA ASP A 5 13.09 18.25 -7.89
C ASP A 5 13.34 17.07 -8.86
N PRO A 6 14.13 17.26 -9.94
CA PRO A 6 14.42 16.20 -10.91
C PRO A 6 15.00 14.92 -10.28
N LEU A 7 15.65 15.00 -9.10
CA LEU A 7 16.10 13.81 -8.36
C LEU A 7 14.94 12.97 -7.78
N VAL A 8 13.82 13.60 -7.43
CA VAL A 8 12.62 12.93 -6.90
C VAL A 8 11.85 12.22 -8.01
N THR A 9 11.87 12.76 -9.23
CA THR A 9 11.20 12.17 -10.39
C THR A 9 11.80 10.82 -10.77
N VAL A 10 13.11 10.61 -10.60
CA VAL A 10 13.78 9.33 -10.91
C VAL A 10 13.37 8.20 -9.96
N MET A 11 12.87 8.53 -8.77
CA MET A 11 12.42 7.55 -7.78
C MET A 11 10.95 7.16 -7.93
N LYS A 12 10.17 7.90 -8.72
CA LYS A 12 8.78 7.54 -9.01
C LYS A 12 8.76 6.31 -9.92
N VAL A 13 7.99 5.30 -9.54
CA VAL A 13 7.81 4.12 -10.39
C VAL A 13 6.99 4.52 -11.63
N GLU A 14 7.60 4.40 -12.83
CA GLU A 14 6.94 4.75 -14.11
C GLU A 14 5.82 3.78 -14.52
N LYS A 15 5.82 2.54 -14.00
CA LYS A 15 4.83 1.49 -14.33
C LYS A 15 4.21 0.91 -13.09
N ALA A 16 2.88 0.95 -13.02
CA ALA A 16 2.15 0.28 -11.96
C ALA A 16 2.54 -1.22 -11.90
N PRO A 17 2.81 -1.77 -10.71
CA PRO A 17 3.04 -3.19 -10.53
C PRO A 17 1.83 -3.99 -11.03
N GLN A 18 2.06 -5.21 -11.52
CA GLN A 18 1.00 -6.09 -12.04
C GLN A 18 0.62 -7.17 -11.04
N GLU A 19 1.41 -7.33 -9.98
CA GLU A 19 1.22 -8.30 -8.93
C GLU A 19 -0.10 -8.02 -8.18
N THR A 20 -0.80 -9.06 -7.78
CA THR A 20 -2.07 -9.00 -7.07
C THR A 20 -1.97 -9.78 -5.76
N TYR A 21 -2.94 -9.60 -4.86
CA TYR A 21 -3.01 -10.40 -3.63
C TYR A 21 -3.13 -11.91 -3.89
N ALA A 22 -3.66 -12.31 -5.05
CA ALA A 22 -3.76 -13.72 -5.43
C ALA A 22 -2.38 -14.36 -5.68
N ASP A 23 -1.36 -13.55 -5.97
CA ASP A 23 0.01 -14.02 -6.19
C ASP A 23 0.76 -14.27 -4.86
N ILE A 24 0.14 -13.98 -3.72
CA ILE A 24 0.74 -14.05 -2.38
C ILE A 24 0.12 -15.22 -1.61
N GLY A 25 0.91 -16.27 -1.35
CA GLY A 25 0.47 -17.41 -0.56
C GLY A 25 0.78 -17.29 0.93
N GLY A 26 -0.15 -17.70 1.80
CA GLY A 26 0.09 -17.92 3.23
C GLY A 26 0.25 -16.65 4.07
N LEU A 27 -0.11 -15.49 3.53
CA LEU A 27 -0.05 -14.19 4.19
C LEU A 27 -1.43 -13.52 4.28
N ASP A 28 -2.50 -14.31 4.30
CA ASP A 28 -3.88 -13.81 4.25
C ASP A 28 -4.18 -12.80 5.37
N ASN A 29 -3.71 -13.09 6.59
CA ASN A 29 -3.87 -12.19 7.74
C ASN A 29 -3.14 -10.87 7.53
N GLN A 30 -1.89 -10.91 7.06
CA GLN A 30 -1.07 -9.72 6.81
C GLN A 30 -1.65 -8.88 5.67
N ILE A 31 -2.19 -9.55 4.63
CA ILE A 31 -2.89 -8.88 3.54
C ILE A 31 -4.12 -8.16 4.09
N GLN A 32 -4.91 -8.82 4.93
CA GLN A 32 -6.11 -8.21 5.53
C GLN A 32 -5.75 -6.98 6.38
N GLU A 33 -4.76 -7.07 7.27
CA GLU A 33 -4.32 -5.93 8.09
C GLU A 33 -3.91 -4.73 7.23
N ILE A 34 -3.29 -4.99 6.08
CA ILE A 34 -2.82 -3.92 5.18
C ILE A 34 -3.98 -3.32 4.40
N LYS A 35 -4.96 -4.12 3.98
CA LYS A 35 -6.20 -3.60 3.40
C LYS A 35 -6.94 -2.69 4.37
N GLU A 36 -7.06 -3.12 5.63
CA GLU A 36 -7.70 -2.31 6.68
C GLU A 36 -6.88 -1.04 7.01
N SER A 37 -5.57 -1.08 6.86
CA SER A 37 -4.70 0.07 7.14
C SER A 37 -4.53 1.03 5.97
N VAL A 38 -4.71 0.57 4.73
CA VAL A 38 -4.41 1.36 3.52
C VAL A 38 -5.64 1.53 2.63
N GLU A 39 -6.35 0.45 2.31
CA GLU A 39 -7.52 0.51 1.41
C GLU A 39 -8.76 1.05 2.10
N LEU A 40 -9.04 0.62 3.34
CA LEU A 40 -10.25 1.00 4.07
C LEU A 40 -10.32 2.51 4.34
N PRO A 41 -9.24 3.20 4.77
CA PRO A 41 -9.27 4.67 4.88
C PRO A 41 -9.51 5.40 3.57
N LEU A 42 -9.10 4.81 2.44
CA LEU A 42 -9.23 5.42 1.11
C LEU A 42 -10.59 5.19 0.48
N THR A 43 -11.18 4.01 0.72
CA THR A 43 -12.47 3.59 0.13
C THR A 43 -13.66 3.94 1.02
N HIS A 44 -13.47 3.91 2.34
CA HIS A 44 -14.52 4.14 3.35
C HIS A 44 -14.07 5.09 4.48
N PRO A 45 -13.75 6.37 4.15
CA PRO A 45 -13.36 7.36 5.16
C PRO A 45 -14.46 7.61 6.21
N GLU A 46 -15.74 7.40 5.87
CA GLU A 46 -16.89 7.60 6.75
C GLU A 46 -16.79 6.82 8.07
N TYR A 47 -16.23 5.59 8.05
CA TYR A 47 -16.08 4.80 9.25
C TYR A 47 -15.12 5.44 10.26
N TYR A 48 -14.08 6.10 9.77
CA TYR A 48 -13.11 6.80 10.63
C TYR A 48 -13.69 8.09 11.19
N GLU A 49 -14.50 8.80 10.38
CA GLU A 49 -15.21 10.01 10.82
C GLU A 49 -16.26 9.72 11.89
N GLU A 50 -17.10 8.69 11.69
CA GLU A 50 -18.13 8.29 12.66
C GLU A 50 -17.54 7.80 13.98
N MET A 51 -16.43 7.07 13.93
CA MET A 51 -15.72 6.61 15.12
C MET A 51 -14.89 7.71 15.80
N GLY A 52 -14.70 8.86 15.15
CA GLY A 52 -13.88 9.96 15.66
C GLY A 52 -12.40 9.62 15.79
N ILE A 53 -11.90 8.63 15.05
CA ILE A 53 -10.50 8.18 15.07
C ILE A 53 -9.77 8.66 13.81
N LYS A 54 -8.46 8.88 13.94
CA LYS A 54 -7.63 9.23 12.78
C LYS A 54 -7.20 7.96 12.06
N PRO A 55 -7.31 7.89 10.72
CA PRO A 55 -6.82 6.75 9.98
C PRO A 55 -5.30 6.61 10.11
N PRO A 56 -4.77 5.37 10.06
CA PRO A 56 -3.34 5.13 10.03
C PRO A 56 -2.72 5.80 8.79
N LYS A 57 -1.54 6.40 8.96
CA LYS A 57 -0.86 7.17 7.90
C LYS A 57 0.15 6.35 7.08
N GLY A 58 0.49 5.15 7.53
CA GLY A 58 1.48 4.32 6.87
C GLY A 58 1.67 2.98 7.55
N VAL A 59 2.25 2.05 6.82
CA VAL A 59 2.52 0.68 7.25
C VAL A 59 4.00 0.38 7.02
N ILE A 60 4.61 -0.38 7.95
CA ILE A 60 5.99 -0.85 7.81
C ILE A 60 5.97 -2.37 7.68
N LEU A 61 6.55 -2.89 6.59
CA LEU A 61 6.74 -4.32 6.37
C LEU A 61 8.14 -4.73 6.82
N TYR A 62 8.24 -5.59 7.83
CA TYR A 62 9.52 -6.08 8.34
C TYR A 62 9.55 -7.61 8.46
N GLY A 63 10.74 -8.20 8.39
CA GLY A 63 10.94 -9.65 8.53
C GLY A 63 12.11 -10.20 7.70
N PRO A 64 12.45 -11.49 7.85
CA PRO A 64 13.54 -12.15 7.13
C PRO A 64 13.45 -12.01 5.59
N PRO A 65 14.57 -12.04 4.85
CA PRO A 65 14.53 -12.01 3.38
C PRO A 65 13.72 -13.20 2.82
N GLY A 66 13.04 -13.01 1.68
CA GLY A 66 12.25 -14.08 1.04
C GLY A 66 10.81 -14.26 1.57
N THR A 67 10.35 -13.44 2.51
CA THR A 67 8.99 -13.51 3.11
C THR A 67 7.91 -12.74 2.36
N GLY A 68 8.13 -12.37 1.09
CA GLY A 68 7.10 -11.74 0.27
C GLY A 68 6.81 -10.25 0.53
N LYS A 69 7.55 -9.56 1.39
CA LYS A 69 7.34 -8.12 1.69
C LYS A 69 7.28 -7.21 0.46
N THR A 70 8.25 -7.35 -0.46
CA THR A 70 8.29 -6.56 -1.71
C THR A 70 7.13 -6.92 -2.64
N LEU A 71 6.79 -8.21 -2.73
CA LEU A 71 5.66 -8.69 -3.52
C LEU A 71 4.35 -8.09 -3.00
N LEU A 72 4.20 -8.05 -1.67
CA LEU A 72 3.04 -7.48 -1.02
C LEU A 72 2.93 -5.97 -1.23
N ALA A 73 4.03 -5.23 -1.09
CA ALA A 73 4.05 -3.80 -1.38
C ALA A 73 3.61 -3.50 -2.83
N LYS A 74 4.08 -4.30 -3.79
CA LYS A 74 3.65 -4.18 -5.19
C LYS A 74 2.17 -4.49 -5.39
N ALA A 75 1.65 -5.55 -4.76
CA ALA A 75 0.23 -5.88 -4.85
C ALA A 75 -0.68 -4.79 -4.30
N VAL A 76 -0.27 -4.16 -3.18
CA VAL A 76 -0.98 -3.02 -2.59
C VAL A 76 -0.96 -1.81 -3.51
N ALA A 77 0.19 -1.48 -4.09
CA ALA A 77 0.31 -0.35 -5.03
C ALA A 77 -0.55 -0.56 -6.29
N ASN A 78 -0.64 -1.79 -6.79
CA ASN A 78 -1.52 -2.14 -7.91
C ASN A 78 -3.00 -1.92 -7.57
N GLN A 79 -3.44 -2.37 -6.38
CA GLN A 79 -4.85 -2.30 -5.97
C GLN A 79 -5.32 -0.90 -5.57
N THR A 80 -4.45 -0.12 -4.92
CA THR A 80 -4.78 1.24 -4.47
C THR A 80 -4.63 2.30 -5.57
N SER A 81 -4.14 1.92 -6.76
CA SER A 81 -3.74 2.85 -7.83
C SER A 81 -2.82 3.98 -7.31
N ALA A 82 -2.08 3.71 -6.23
CA ALA A 82 -1.20 4.67 -5.59
C ALA A 82 0.17 4.66 -6.26
N THR A 83 0.78 5.84 -6.39
CA THR A 83 2.16 5.95 -6.86
C THR A 83 3.11 5.48 -5.75
N PHE A 84 3.92 4.46 -6.05
CA PHE A 84 4.99 3.96 -5.18
C PHE A 84 6.35 4.57 -5.56
#